data_AF-A0AAW0M5Z4-F1
#
_entry.id   AF-A0AAW0M5Z4-F1
#
_cell.length_a   1.000
_cell.length_b   1.000
_cell.length_c   1.000
_cell.angle_alpha   90.00
_cell.angle_beta   90.00
_cell.angle_gamma   90.00
#
_symmetry.space_group_name_H-M   'P 1'
#
loop_
_entity.id
_entity.type
_entity.pdbx_description
1 polymer ?
#
loop_
_entity_poly.entity_id
_entity_poly.type
_entity_poly.pdbx_seq_one_letter_code
_entity_poly.pdbx_strand_id
1 'polypeptide(L)'
;MEILFVLFIVDFGEGYNGCPELRCGEDGPAIRFPFLLKDRQPDQQCGYPGFDLYCSDNNDMVLELPTSVNAFVKHIDYKSQSIIVTDSDNCFPWKIQ
;
A
#
# COMPACT_ATOMS: atom_id res chain seq x y z
N MET A 1 -0.05 -2.41 -18.25
CA MET A 1 -1.52 -2.37 -18.07
C MET A 1 -1.76 -1.88 -16.64
N GLU A 2 -2.61 -0.89 -16.41
CA GLU A 2 -2.96 -0.44 -15.06
C GLU A 2 -4.02 -1.37 -14.49
N ILE A 3 -3.80 -1.93 -13.30
CA ILE A 3 -4.76 -2.85 -12.68
C ILE A 3 -5.31 -2.15 -11.44
N LEU A 4 -6.62 -1.93 -11.44
CA LEU A 4 -7.32 -1.36 -10.30
C LEU A 4 -7.65 -2.48 -9.31
N PHE A 5 -6.91 -2.55 -8.20
CA PHE A 5 -7.25 -3.43 -7.09
C PHE A 5 -8.14 -2.68 -6.10
N VAL A 6 -9.43 -3.02 -6.08
CA VAL A 6 -10.38 -2.49 -5.10
C VAL A 6 -10.38 -3.42 -3.89
N LEU A 7 -9.61 -3.07 -2.87
CA LEU A 7 -9.63 -3.75 -1.58
C LEU A 7 -10.67 -3.06 -0.69
N PHE A 8 -11.73 -3.77 -0.28
CA PHE A 8 -12.66 -3.24 0.71
C PHE A 8 -12.09 -3.48 2.10
N ILE A 9 -11.40 -2.48 2.64
CA ILE A 9 -10.88 -2.53 4.00
C ILE A 9 -12.06 -2.23 4.94
N VAL A 10 -12.50 -3.23 5.72
CA VAL A 10 -13.62 -3.05 6.66
C VAL A 10 -13.12 -2.21 7.84
N ASP A 11 -13.56 -0.96 7.90
CA ASP A 11 -13.16 -0.01 8.94
C ASP A 11 -13.63 -0.45 10.33
N PHE A 12 -12.68 -0.75 11.22
CA PHE A 12 -12.93 -1.04 12.64
C PHE A 12 -11.96 -0.25 13.53
N GLY A 13 -11.63 0.99 13.15
CA GLY A 13 -10.63 1.78 13.85
C GLY A 13 -10.85 3.28 13.73
N GLU A 14 -11.21 3.91 14.85
CA GLU A 14 -11.06 5.35 15.03
C GLU A 14 -9.60 5.71 14.74
N GLY A 15 -9.34 6.42 13.64
CA GLY A 15 -8.00 6.76 13.18
C GLY A 15 -7.17 7.33 14.34
N TYR A 16 -6.17 6.57 14.78
CA TYR A 16 -5.36 6.97 15.92
C TYR A 16 -4.60 8.25 15.52
N ASN A 17 -4.93 9.38 16.14
CA ASN A 17 -4.33 10.70 15.90
C ASN A 17 -2.80 10.75 16.13
N GLY A 18 -2.14 9.62 16.39
CA GLY A 18 -0.70 9.47 16.59
C GLY A 18 0.07 8.86 15.42
N CYS A 19 -0.59 8.43 14.33
CA CYS A 19 0.12 7.86 13.19
C CYS A 19 0.56 8.94 12.20
N PRO A 20 1.87 9.13 11.98
CA PRO A 20 2.35 10.14 11.06
C PRO A 20 2.02 9.77 9.62
N GLU A 21 1.66 10.77 8.82
CA GLU A 21 1.67 10.64 7.37
C GLU A 21 3.11 10.51 6.89
N LEU A 22 3.39 9.47 6.08
CA LEU A 22 4.72 9.20 5.53
C LEU A 22 4.69 9.20 4.01
N ARG A 23 5.87 9.30 3.41
CA ARG A 23 6.08 9.23 1.96
C ARG A 23 7.38 8.47 1.65
N CYS A 24 7.45 7.85 0.47
CA CYS A 24 8.69 7.26 -0.01
C CYS A 24 9.62 8.31 -0.63
N GLY A 25 9.07 9.21 -1.44
CA GLY A 25 9.76 10.39 -1.98
C GLY A 25 8.94 11.66 -1.77
N GLU A 26 9.58 12.83 -1.95
CA GLU A 26 8.95 14.14 -1.73
C GLU A 26 7.65 14.31 -2.52
N ASP A 27 7.63 13.87 -3.79
CA ASP A 27 6.47 13.92 -4.68
C ASP A 27 5.58 12.65 -4.65
N GLY A 28 5.91 11.65 -3.83
CA GLY A 28 5.18 10.38 -3.79
C GLY A 28 3.78 10.48 -3.17
N PRO A 29 2.94 9.44 -3.29
CA PRO A 29 1.67 9.40 -2.59
C PRO A 29 1.90 9.45 -1.07
N ALA A 30 1.02 10.15 -0.36
CA ALA A 30 0.95 10.09 1.10
C ALA A 30 0.52 8.70 1.56
N ILE A 31 1.16 8.19 2.62
CA ILE A 31 0.84 6.94 3.29
C ILE A 31 0.29 7.28 4.67
N ARG A 32 -0.92 6.83 4.95
CA ARG A 32 -1.61 6.95 6.23
C ARG A 32 -2.45 5.69 6.47
N PHE A 33 -2.98 5.59 7.68
CA PHE A 33 -3.96 4.58 8.05
C PHE A 33 -5.04 4.44 6.96
N PRO A 34 -5.41 3.22 6.53
CA PRO A 34 -5.07 1.92 7.13
C PRO A 34 -3.78 1.25 6.64
N PHE A 35 -2.98 1.90 5.80
CA PHE A 35 -1.79 1.27 5.21
C PHE A 35 -0.56 1.49 6.09
N LEU A 36 0.18 0.40 6.34
CA LEU A 36 1.43 0.41 7.10
C LEU A 36 2.62 0.60 6.16
N LEU A 37 3.55 1.49 6.50
CA LEU A 37 4.87 1.56 5.83
C LEU A 37 5.91 0.81 6.65
N LYS A 38 6.39 -0.33 6.13
CA LYS A 38 7.45 -1.13 6.75
C LYS A 38 8.69 -0.28 6.99
N ASP A 39 9.37 -0.58 8.10
CA ASP A 39 10.68 -0.02 8.49
C ASP A 39 10.72 1.48 8.83
N ARG A 40 9.64 2.24 8.56
CA ARG A 40 9.57 3.69 8.86
C ARG A 40 8.49 4.05 9.87
N GLN A 41 7.47 3.22 10.09
CA GLN A 41 6.49 3.46 11.15
C GLN A 41 6.94 2.80 12.47
N PRO A 42 6.98 3.57 13.58
CA PRO A 42 7.47 3.09 14.86
C PRO A 42 6.51 2.10 15.54
N ASP A 43 5.25 2.06 15.11
CA ASP A 43 4.21 1.28 15.79
C ASP A 43 3.35 0.50 14.79
N GLN A 44 3.18 -0.80 15.02
CA GLN A 44 2.37 -1.68 14.17
C GLN A 44 0.87 -1.35 14.26
N GLN A 45 0.45 -0.50 15.21
CA GLN A 45 -0.93 -0.02 15.32
C GLN A 45 -1.32 0.99 14.21
N CYS A 46 -0.37 1.42 13.37
CA CYS A 46 -0.62 2.41 12.31
C CYS A 46 -1.11 1.85 10.96
N GLY A 47 -1.37 0.55 10.87
CA GLY A 47 -2.01 -0.06 9.70
C GLY A 47 -2.58 -1.44 9.98
N TYR A 48 -3.34 -1.97 9.02
CA TYR A 48 -3.82 -3.34 9.08
C TYR A 48 -2.75 -4.33 8.58
N PRO A 49 -2.56 -5.47 9.25
CA PRO A 49 -1.60 -6.47 8.82
C PRO A 49 -2.00 -7.07 7.47
N GLY A 50 -0.99 -7.39 6.63
CA GLY A 50 -1.18 -8.12 5.38
C GLY A 50 -1.32 -7.27 4.12
N PHE A 51 -1.29 -5.93 4.24
CA PHE A 51 -1.26 -4.99 3.12
C PHE A 51 -0.17 -3.95 3.33
N ASP A 52 1.00 -4.45 3.69
CA ASP A 52 2.13 -3.63 4.04
C ASP A 52 2.74 -2.98 2.78
N LEU A 53 3.09 -1.71 2.90
CA LEU A 53 3.82 -0.95 1.91
C LEU A 53 5.29 -0.88 2.29
N TYR A 54 6.17 -0.76 1.31
CA TYR A 54 7.58 -0.41 1.52
C TYR A 54 8.06 0.56 0.46
N CYS A 55 9.19 1.22 0.72
CA CYS A 55 9.84 2.09 -0.25
C CYS A 55 10.96 1.32 -0.96
N SER A 56 10.90 1.31 -2.28
CA SER A 56 11.99 0.85 -3.13
C SER A 56 13.24 1.75 -2.98
N ASP A 57 14.39 1.27 -3.44
CA ASP A 57 15.64 2.04 -3.54
C ASP A 57 15.47 3.31 -4.40
N ASN A 58 14.59 3.24 -5.40
CA ASN A 58 14.22 4.38 -6.26
C ASN A 58 13.20 5.33 -5.64
N ASN A 59 12.82 5.14 -4.36
CA ASN A 59 11.75 5.87 -3.67
C ASN A 59 10.33 5.62 -4.21
N ASP A 60 10.14 4.56 -5.00
CA ASP A 60 8.81 4.10 -5.39
C ASP A 60 8.09 3.43 -4.21
N MET A 61 6.79 3.66 -4.09
CA MET A 61 5.94 2.97 -3.12
C MET A 61 5.54 1.61 -3.69
N VAL A 62 5.78 0.54 -2.93
CA VAL A 62 5.51 -0.83 -3.38
C VAL A 62 4.60 -1.52 -2.37
N LEU A 63 3.55 -2.15 -2.89
CA LEU A 63 2.66 -3.03 -2.15
C LEU A 63 3.25 -4.44 -2.16
N GLU A 64 3.57 -4.94 -0.98
CA GLU A 64 3.94 -6.34 -0.81
C GLU A 64 2.66 -7.18 -0.80
N LEU A 65 2.49 -8.01 -1.83
CA LEU A 65 1.41 -8.98 -1.87
C LEU A 65 1.91 -10.30 -1.28
N PRO A 66 1.03 -11.14 -0.71
CA PRO A 66 1.40 -12.47 -0.22
C PRO A 66 1.86 -13.42 -1.35
N THR A 67 1.66 -13.03 -2.61
CA THR A 67 2.21 -13.68 -3.80
C THR A 67 3.63 -13.21 -4.10
N SER A 68 4.45 -13.99 -4.81
CA SER A 68 5.82 -13.57 -5.21
C SER A 68 5.89 -12.42 -6.24
N VAL A 69 4.84 -11.59 -6.33
CA VAL A 69 4.76 -10.45 -7.24
C VAL A 69 4.47 -9.20 -6.42
N ASN A 70 5.33 -8.20 -6.62
CA ASN A 70 5.22 -6.91 -5.98
C ASN A 70 4.56 -5.93 -6.96
N ALA A 71 3.71 -5.05 -6.44
CA ALA A 71 2.99 -4.08 -7.25
C ALA A 71 3.37 -2.65 -6.87
N PHE A 72 3.67 -1.80 -7.86
CA PHE A 72 4.00 -0.40 -7.65
C PHE A 72 2.73 0.41 -7.42
N VAL A 73 2.68 1.17 -6.33
CA VAL A 73 1.52 1.99 -5.99
C VAL A 73 1.59 3.31 -6.75
N LYS A 74 0.57 3.56 -7.57
CA LYS A 74 0.41 4.80 -8.32
C LYS A 74 -0.45 5.81 -7.57
N HIS A 75 -1.51 5.35 -6.92
CA HIS A 75 -2.46 6.21 -6.22
C HIS A 75 -3.20 5.45 -5.12
N ILE A 76 -3.54 6.14 -4.04
CA ILE A 76 -4.37 5.63 -2.95
C ILE A 76 -5.59 6.55 -2.81
N ASP A 77 -6.78 6.02 -3.05
CA ASP A 77 -8.02 6.75 -2.79
C ASP A 77 -8.57 6.38 -1.41
N TYR A 78 -8.30 7.23 -0.44
CA TYR A 78 -8.70 7.00 0.95
C TYR A 78 -10.19 7.13 1.22
N LYS A 79 -10.94 7.82 0.35
CA LYS A 79 -12.39 7.97 0.52
C LYS A 79 -13.11 6.66 0.20
N SER A 80 -12.65 5.99 -0.85
CA SER A 80 -13.13 4.66 -1.27
C SER A 80 -12.30 3.51 -0.70
N GLN A 81 -11.23 3.81 0.04
CA GLN A 81 -10.26 2.86 0.57
C GLN A 81 -9.67 1.93 -0.51
N SER A 82 -9.43 2.47 -1.71
CA SER A 82 -8.90 1.70 -2.85
C SER A 82 -7.46 2.07 -3.22
N ILE A 83 -6.74 1.14 -3.83
CA ILE A 83 -5.35 1.31 -4.24
C ILE A 83 -5.18 1.02 -5.73
N ILE A 84 -4.55 1.94 -6.44
CA ILE A 84 -4.23 1.80 -7.85
C ILE A 84 -2.78 1.39 -7.96
N VAL A 85 -2.54 0.20 -8.52
CA VAL A 85 -1.20 -0.34 -8.66
C VAL A 85 -0.86 -0.63 -10.12
N THR A 86 0.43 -0.60 -10.40
CA THR A 86 1.00 -1.04 -11.68
C THR A 86 1.87 -2.25 -11.40
N ASP A 87 1.74 -3.27 -12.25
CA ASP A 87 2.59 -4.46 -12.15
C ASP A 87 4.04 -4.13 -12.54
N SER A 88 5.00 -4.68 -11.80
CA SER A 88 6.43 -4.51 -12.09
C SER A 88 6.86 -5.15 -13.42
N ASP A 89 6.14 -6.18 -13.88
CA ASP A 89 6.63 -7.14 -14.89
C ASP A 89 5.56 -7.62 -15.89
N ASN A 90 4.47 -6.88 -16.13
CA ASN A 90 3.31 -7.33 -16.92
C ASN A 90 2.81 -8.76 -16.58
N CYS A 91 3.11 -9.26 -15.37
CA CYS A 91 2.97 -10.65 -14.96
C CYS A 91 2.28 -10.72 -13.61
N PHE A 92 1.05 -10.20 -13.51
CA PHE A 92 0.15 -10.76 -12.50
C PHE A 92 -0.09 -12.21 -12.90
N PRO A 93 0.37 -13.19 -12.11
CA PRO A 93 0.25 -14.56 -12.51
C PRO A 93 -1.23 -14.88 -12.37
N TRP A 94 -1.88 -15.13 -13.49
CA TRP A 94 -3.18 -15.76 -13.55
C TRP A 94 -3.04 -17.17 -12.95
N LYS A 95 -3.01 -17.25 -11.62
CA LYS A 95 -3.10 -18.50 -10.86
C LYS A 95 -4.54 -18.63 -10.39
N ILE A 96 -5.44 -18.87 -11.34
CA ILE A 96 -6.52 -19.80 -11.05
C ILE A 96 -5.92 -21.19 -11.14
N GLN A 97 -5.82 -21.85 -9.99
CA GLN A 97 -6.02 -23.29 -9.92
C GLN A 97 -6.75 -23.63 -8.63
#